data_AF-A0A7V8LR13-F1
#
_entry.id   AF-A0A7V8LR13-F1
#
_cell.length_a   1.000
_cell.length_b   1.000
_cell.length_c   1.000
_cell.angle_alpha   90.00
_cell.angle_beta   90.00
_cell.angle_gamma   90.00
#
_symmetry.space_group_name_H-M   'P 1'
#
loop_
_entity.id
_entity.type
_entity.pdbx_description
1 polymer ?
#
loop_
_entity_poly.entity_id
_entity_poly.type
_entity_poly.pdbx_seq_one_letter_code
_entity_poly.pdbx_strand_id
1 'polypeptide(L)'
;MSDPAVEAVQRVKCAAWQFIDPPGAAVDVATRAAREALKPIREKIRELQADIPTDDPKFGEGVDYAIAELAPFIYSSEELER
;
A
#
# COMPACT_ATOMS: atom_id res chain seq x y z
N MET A 1 -2.48 -4.98 -10.81
CA MET A 1 -1.40 -4.05 -10.44
C MET A 1 -0.40 -4.82 -9.60
N SER A 2 0.90 -4.54 -9.75
CA SER A 2 1.95 -5.17 -8.94
C SER A 2 1.91 -4.61 -7.51
N ASP A 3 2.71 -5.16 -6.60
CA ASP A 3 2.89 -4.63 -5.24
C ASP A 3 3.28 -3.14 -5.28
N PRO A 4 2.46 -2.22 -4.70
CA PRO A 4 2.72 -0.78 -4.72
C PRO A 4 4.06 -0.38 -4.13
N ALA A 5 4.53 -1.12 -3.10
CA ALA A 5 5.83 -0.88 -2.51
C ALA A 5 6.96 -1.21 -3.50
N VAL A 6 6.82 -2.28 -4.28
CA VAL A 6 7.79 -2.66 -5.32
C VAL A 6 7.79 -1.62 -6.44
N GLU A 7 6.62 -1.18 -6.89
CA GLU A 7 6.53 -0.14 -7.92
C GLU A 7 7.16 1.18 -7.46
N ALA A 8 6.92 1.59 -6.21
CA ALA A 8 7.51 2.79 -5.63
C ALA A 8 9.05 2.70 -5.60
N VAL A 9 9.60 1.55 -5.18
CA VAL A 9 11.06 1.32 -5.16
C VAL A 9 11.65 1.35 -6.57
N GLN A 10 10.98 0.77 -7.56
CA GLN A 10 11.45 0.81 -8.95
C GLN A 10 11.50 2.24 -9.51
N ARG A 11 10.57 3.13 -9.13
CA ARG A 11 10.56 4.53 -9.58
C ARG A 11 11.72 5.35 -9.03
N VAL A 12 12.20 5.03 -7.82
CA VAL A 12 13.30 5.76 -7.16
C VAL A 12 14.66 5.08 -7.33
N LYS A 13 14.68 3.86 -7.86
CA LYS A 13 15.89 3.08 -8.11
C LYS A 13 16.83 3.87 -9.03
N CYS A 14 18.06 4.09 -8.59
CA CYS A 14 19.09 4.76 -9.38
C CYS A 14 20.35 3.90 -9.54
N ALA A 15 21.17 4.22 -10.54
CA ALA A 15 22.39 3.48 -10.84
C ALA A 15 23.38 3.42 -9.65
N ALA A 16 23.35 4.43 -8.77
CA ALA A 16 24.19 4.47 -7.57
C ALA A 16 23.95 3.29 -6.62
N TRP A 17 22.76 2.69 -6.60
CA TRP A 17 22.43 1.56 -5.72
C TRP A 17 23.22 0.29 -6.07
N GLN A 18 23.76 0.18 -7.30
CA GLN A 18 24.63 -0.93 -7.70
C GLN A 18 26.00 -0.87 -7.01
N PHE A 19 26.39 0.29 -6.48
CA PHE A 19 27.71 0.54 -5.88
C PHE A 19 27.70 0.52 -4.34
N ILE A 20 26.52 0.42 -3.71
CA ILE A 20 26.36 0.59 -2.26
C ILE A 20 26.16 -0.74 -1.52
N ASP A 21 25.82 -1.85 -2.21
CA ASP A 21 25.40 -3.09 -1.54
C ASP A 21 25.68 -4.36 -2.41
N PRO A 22 25.71 -5.58 -1.83
CA PRO A 22 25.56 -6.81 -2.60
C PRO A 22 24.30 -6.73 -3.48
N PRO A 23 24.29 -7.35 -4.67
CA PRO A 23 23.19 -7.20 -5.61
C PRO A 23 21.85 -7.56 -4.96
N GLY A 24 20.99 -6.55 -4.77
CA GLY A 24 19.61 -6.70 -4.29
C GLY A 24 19.33 -6.19 -2.87
N ALA A 25 20.33 -6.06 -2.00
CA ALA A 25 20.06 -5.75 -0.58
C ALA A 25 19.44 -4.36 -0.35
N ALA A 26 19.88 -3.32 -1.09
CA ALA A 26 19.28 -1.99 -1.02
C ALA A 26 17.82 -1.97 -1.52
N VAL A 27 17.51 -2.77 -2.54
CA VAL A 27 16.14 -2.92 -3.08
C VAL A 27 15.24 -3.61 -2.05
N ASP A 28 15.75 -4.64 -1.38
CA ASP A 28 15.00 -5.37 -0.36
C ASP A 28 14.70 -4.49 0.86
N VAL A 29 15.69 -3.74 1.35
CA VAL A 29 15.51 -2.80 2.47
C VAL A 29 14.50 -1.72 2.09
N ALA A 30 14.63 -1.11 0.90
CA ALA A 30 13.70 -0.10 0.44
C ALA A 30 12.26 -0.65 0.28
N THR A 31 12.12 -1.88 -0.21
CA THR A 31 10.80 -2.53 -0.36
C THR A 31 10.17 -2.81 1.00
N ARG A 32 10.95 -3.30 1.97
CA ARG A 32 10.46 -3.51 3.35
C ARG A 32 10.06 -2.18 3.99
N ALA A 33 10.88 -1.14 3.85
CA ALA A 33 10.57 0.18 4.38
C ALA A 33 9.28 0.76 3.77
N ALA A 34 9.09 0.63 2.46
CA ALA A 34 7.87 1.05 1.78
C ALA A 34 6.64 0.28 2.26
N ARG A 35 6.74 -1.05 2.45
CA ARG A 35 5.64 -1.85 3.03
C ARG A 35 5.32 -1.46 4.47
N GLU A 36 6.32 -1.22 5.32
CA GLU A 36 6.13 -0.73 6.69
C GLU A 36 5.44 0.63 6.71
N ALA A 37 5.82 1.54 5.79
CA ALA A 37 5.20 2.85 5.67
C ALA A 37 3.71 2.80 5.27
N LEU A 38 3.27 1.75 4.57
CA LEU A 38 1.86 1.54 4.23
C LEU A 38 1.03 0.97 5.38
N LYS A 39 1.62 0.36 6.41
CA LYS A 39 0.87 -0.26 7.52
C LYS A 39 -0.04 0.71 8.27
N PRO A 40 0.40 1.91 8.68
CA PRO A 40 -0.47 2.85 9.39
C PRO A 40 -1.69 3.26 8.55
N ILE A 41 -1.53 3.36 7.23
CA ILE A 41 -2.64 3.67 6.32
C ILE A 41 -3.65 2.52 6.30
N ARG A 42 -3.18 1.27 6.23
CA ARG A 42 -4.02 0.07 6.26
C ARG A 42 -4.76 -0.10 7.59
N GLU A 43 -4.11 0.24 8.70
CA GLU A 43 -4.74 0.28 10.01
C GLU A 43 -5.82 1.36 10.06
N LYS A 44 -5.52 2.56 9.55
CA LYS A 44 -6.48 3.65 9.55
C LYS A 44 -7.71 3.36 8.68
N ILE A 45 -7.53 2.71 7.53
CA ILE A 45 -8.64 2.27 6.68
C ILE A 45 -9.54 1.28 7.44
N ARG A 46 -8.96 0.31 8.15
CA ARG A 46 -9.72 -0.65 8.94
C ARG A 46 -10.50 0.01 10.08
N GLU A 47 -9.91 0.98 10.76
CA GLU A 47 -10.62 1.80 11.77
C GLU A 47 -11.79 2.55 11.13
N LEU A 48 -11.55 3.24 10.01
CA LEU A 48 -12.57 4.02 9.32
C LEU A 48 -13.73 3.16 8.83
N GLN A 49 -13.46 1.92 8.39
CA GLN A 49 -14.49 0.95 8.00
C GLN A 49 -15.32 0.47 9.19
N ALA A 50 -14.71 0.30 10.36
CA ALA A 50 -15.41 -0.11 11.58
C ALA A 50 -16.30 1.00 12.14
N ASP A 51 -15.91 2.26 11.94
CA ASP A 51 -16.60 3.44 12.46
C ASP A 51 -17.67 4.01 11.49
N ILE A 52 -17.92 3.38 10.34
CA ILE A 52 -18.93 3.86 9.38
C ILE A 52 -20.32 3.85 10.04
N PRO A 53 -21.00 5.01 10.14
CA PRO A 53 -22.36 5.06 10.66
C PRO A 53 -23.30 4.20 9.79
N THR A 54 -23.96 3.22 10.41
CA THR A 54 -24.93 2.34 9.73
C THR A 54 -26.27 3.02 9.41
N ASP A 55 -26.46 4.25 9.89
CA ASP A 55 -27.73 4.96 9.83
C ASP A 55 -28.00 5.63 8.47
N ASP A 56 -26.96 5.79 7.63
CA ASP A 56 -27.09 6.24 6.23
C ASP A 56 -26.37 5.27 5.27
N PRO A 57 -27.12 4.39 4.58
CA PRO A 57 -26.55 3.44 3.63
C PRO A 57 -25.72 4.10 2.51
N LYS A 58 -26.08 5.30 2.07
CA LYS A 58 -25.36 6.00 0.98
C LYS A 58 -23.99 6.48 1.44
N PHE A 59 -23.84 6.81 2.72
CA PHE A 59 -22.56 7.18 3.29
C PHE A 59 -21.61 5.97 3.32
N GLY A 60 -22.10 4.81 3.73
CA GLY A 60 -21.33 3.56 3.68
C GLY A 60 -20.86 3.20 2.27
N GLU A 61 -21.76 3.24 1.29
CA GLU A 61 -21.44 2.99 -0.13
C GLU A 61 -20.35 3.94 -0.65
N GLY A 62 -20.40 5.23 -0.27
CA GLY A 62 -19.39 6.22 -0.68
C GLY A 62 -18.01 5.97 -0.08
N VAL A 63 -17.95 5.54 1.18
CA VAL A 63 -16.68 5.19 1.85
C VAL A 63 -16.08 3.92 1.25
N ASP A 64 -16.91 2.89 1.02
CA ASP A 64 -16.47 1.65 0.39
C ASP A 64 -15.93 1.89 -1.02
N TYR A 65 -16.60 2.74 -1.80
CA TYR A 65 -16.12 3.15 -3.12
C TYR A 65 -14.74 3.83 -3.04
N ALA A 66 -14.57 4.80 -2.13
CA ALA A 66 -13.29 5.48 -1.97
C ALA A 66 -12.16 4.52 -1.55
N ILE A 67 -12.45 3.57 -0.67
CA ILE A 67 -11.48 2.55 -0.25
C ILE A 67 -11.12 1.63 -1.42
N ALA A 68 -12.10 1.19 -2.21
CA ALA A 68 -11.88 0.35 -3.38
C ALA A 68 -10.97 1.03 -4.42
N GLU A 69 -11.15 2.33 -4.66
CA GLU A 69 -10.28 3.12 -5.55
C GLU A 69 -8.85 3.29 -5.00
N LEU A 70 -8.69 3.40 -3.67
CA LEU A 70 -7.39 3.54 -3.02
C LEU A 70 -6.66 2.21 -2.82
N ALA A 71 -7.38 1.09 -2.76
CA ALA A 71 -6.85 -0.21 -2.43
C ALA A 71 -5.64 -0.63 -3.30
N PRO A 72 -5.63 -0.41 -4.63
CA PRO A 72 -4.49 -0.75 -5.47
C PRO A 72 -3.21 0.04 -5.20
N PHE A 73 -3.27 1.13 -4.44
CA PHE A 73 -2.10 1.93 -4.06
C PHE A 73 -1.54 1.57 -2.69
N ILE A 74 -2.24 0.71 -1.94
CA ILE A 74 -1.98 0.44 -0.53
C ILE A 74 -1.72 -1.06 -0.30
N TYR A 75 -2.40 -1.93 -1.03
CA TYR A 75 -2.33 -3.39 -0.90
C TYR A 75 -1.60 -4.00 -2.10
N SER A 76 -0.90 -5.11 -1.87
CA SER A 76 -0.39 -5.94 -2.97
C SER A 76 -1.54 -6.65 -3.69
N SER A 77 -1.30 -7.14 -4.91
CA SER A 77 -2.30 -7.95 -5.64
C SER A 77 -2.74 -9.19 -4.85
N GLU A 78 -1.82 -9.84 -4.14
CA GLU A 78 -2.13 -11.00 -3.29
C GLU A 78 -3.01 -10.62 -2.09
N GLU A 79 -2.85 -9.40 -1.56
CA GLU A 79 -3.69 -8.86 -0.48
C GLU A 79 -5.08 -8.45 -0.97
N LEU A 80 -5.25 -8.15 -2.26
CA LEU A 80 -6.54 -7.81 -2.88
C LEU A 80 -7.35 -9.05 -3.32
N GLU A 81 -6.69 -10.20 -3.53
CA GLU A 81 -7.31 -11.45 -3.96
C GLU A 81 -7.79 -12.34 -2.78
N ARG A 82 -7.56 -11.91 -1.54
CA ARG A 82 -7.97 -12.59 -0.30
C ARG A 82 -9.26 -12.04 0.27
#